data_AF-A0A1Y4UEK3-F1
#
_entry.id   AF-A0A1Y4UEK3-F1
#
_cell.length_a   1.000
_cell.length_b   1.000
_cell.length_c   1.000
_cell.angle_alpha   90.00
_cell.angle_beta   90.00
_cell.angle_gamma   90.00
#
_symmetry.space_group_name_H-M   'P 1'
#
loop_
_entity.id
_entity.type
_entity.pdbx_description
1 polymer ?
#
loop_
_entity_poly.entity_id
_entity_poly.type
_entity_poly.pdbx_seq_one_letter_code
_entity_poly.pdbx_strand_id
1 'polypeptide(L)'
;MIYYTGDIHGDPYEVIQFCDSKKLTEQDTLVLLGDAGANYYRNRRDTEMKKVLTAVKPTMLCIHGNHEIRPASIPSYRTKQWNGGTVWVEEAFPRLLFAMDGEIFDLEGLRHLVIGGAYSVDKFYRLARGYGWWPDEQPSQEIKDKVIQTLDACGWQVDTVLSHTCPYPYEPREVFLPMIDQSTVDDSTEKWLEEIERKLKYDHWFCGHWHIDKHIDRMHFLFHSVEAAPQLLTGGDTL
;
A
#
# COMPACT_ATOMS: atom_id res chain seq x y z
N MET A 1 -16.86 -6.70 -2.79
CA MET A 1 -15.74 -6.88 -3.76
C MET A 1 -14.50 -6.18 -3.24
N ILE A 2 -13.32 -6.59 -3.72
CA ILE A 2 -12.05 -5.91 -3.43
C ILE A 2 -11.48 -5.33 -4.71
N TYR A 3 -10.97 -4.11 -4.58
CA TYR A 3 -10.26 -3.39 -5.63
C TYR A 3 -8.90 -2.92 -5.10
N TYR A 4 -7.90 -2.84 -5.97
CA TYR A 4 -6.57 -2.35 -5.69
C TYR A 4 -6.25 -1.19 -6.61
N THR A 5 -5.66 -0.16 -6.04
CA THR A 5 -5.04 0.97 -6.73
C THR A 5 -4.03 1.56 -5.76
N GLY A 6 -3.29 2.59 -6.11
CA GLY A 6 -2.40 3.16 -5.12
C GLY A 6 -1.54 4.28 -5.60
N ASP A 7 -0.77 4.78 -4.64
CA ASP A 7 0.22 5.82 -4.87
C ASP A 7 -0.41 7.10 -5.42
N ILE A 8 -1.53 7.51 -4.82
CA ILE A 8 -2.32 8.65 -5.28
C ILE A 8 -1.67 10.01 -4.95
N HIS A 9 -0.58 10.04 -4.18
CA HIS A 9 0.12 11.25 -3.71
C HIS A 9 -0.82 12.30 -3.08
N GLY A 10 -1.89 11.84 -2.42
CA GLY A 10 -2.93 12.71 -1.87
C GLY A 10 -3.79 13.41 -2.93
N ASP A 11 -3.96 12.84 -4.11
CA ASP A 11 -4.98 13.24 -5.09
C ASP A 11 -6.08 12.16 -5.19
N PRO A 12 -7.21 12.32 -4.49
CA PRO A 12 -8.27 11.32 -4.45
C PRO A 12 -9.18 11.35 -5.69
N TYR A 13 -8.91 12.19 -6.70
CA TYR A 13 -9.83 12.41 -7.81
C TYR A 13 -10.20 11.12 -8.56
N GLU A 14 -9.20 10.33 -8.97
CA GLU A 14 -9.41 9.09 -9.71
C GLU A 14 -10.13 8.04 -8.85
N VAL A 15 -9.80 7.97 -7.55
CA VAL A 15 -10.47 7.11 -6.57
C VAL A 15 -11.96 7.46 -6.45
N ILE A 16 -12.30 8.75 -6.35
CA ILE A 16 -13.69 9.21 -6.28
C ILE A 16 -14.43 8.83 -7.56
N GLN A 17 -13.86 9.12 -8.73
CA GLN A 17 -14.46 8.79 -10.01
C GLN A 17 -14.70 7.29 -10.17
N PHE A 18 -13.75 6.46 -9.75
CA PHE A 18 -13.89 5.02 -9.78
C PHE A 18 -15.03 4.55 -8.88
N CYS A 19 -15.04 4.98 -7.61
CA CYS A 19 -16.08 4.61 -6.64
C CYS A 19 -17.48 5.00 -7.14
N ASP A 20 -17.64 6.19 -7.70
CA ASP A 20 -18.91 6.67 -8.23
C ASP A 20 -19.34 5.90 -9.48
N SER A 21 -18.42 5.69 -10.43
CA SER A 21 -18.72 5.00 -11.69
C SER A 21 -19.08 3.52 -11.50
N LYS A 22 -18.39 2.83 -10.58
CA LYS A 22 -18.69 1.44 -10.20
C LYS A 22 -19.79 1.32 -9.16
N LYS A 23 -20.30 2.44 -8.64
CA LYS A 23 -21.34 2.50 -7.60
C LYS A 23 -20.96 1.68 -6.36
N LEU A 24 -19.71 1.81 -5.93
CA LEU A 24 -19.22 1.07 -4.76
C LEU A 24 -20.01 1.42 -3.51
N THR A 25 -20.09 0.45 -2.62
CA THR A 25 -20.88 0.51 -1.40
C THR A 25 -19.99 0.28 -0.17
N GLU A 26 -20.56 0.41 1.02
CA GLU A 26 -19.86 0.13 2.27
C GLU A 26 -19.50 -1.36 2.44
N GLN A 27 -20.00 -2.25 1.58
CA GLN A 27 -19.64 -3.68 1.54
C GLN A 27 -18.37 -3.93 0.73
N ASP A 28 -17.90 -2.95 -0.04
CA ASP A 28 -16.70 -3.06 -0.85
C ASP A 28 -15.46 -2.59 -0.09
N THR A 29 -14.30 -3.13 -0.45
CA THR A 29 -12.99 -2.68 0.04
C THR A 29 -12.18 -2.15 -1.13
N LEU A 30 -11.62 -0.96 -0.97
CA LEU A 30 -10.64 -0.38 -1.90
C LEU A 30 -9.30 -0.27 -1.18
N VAL A 31 -8.31 -1.01 -1.66
CA VAL A 31 -6.95 -1.03 -1.14
C VAL A 31 -6.15 0.08 -1.82
N LEU A 32 -5.47 0.92 -1.04
CA LEU A 32 -4.49 1.90 -1.52
C LEU A 32 -3.08 1.39 -1.23
N LEU A 33 -2.28 1.18 -2.28
CA LEU A 33 -0.92 0.62 -2.21
C LEU A 33 0.14 1.63 -1.74
N GLY A 34 -0.21 2.50 -0.79
CA GLY A 34 0.67 3.52 -0.23
C GLY A 34 0.35 4.93 -0.70
N ASP A 35 1.04 5.89 -0.09
CA ASP A 35 0.98 7.33 -0.37
C ASP A 35 -0.44 7.88 -0.54
N ALA A 36 -1.31 7.51 0.41
CA ALA A 36 -2.70 7.95 0.45
C ALA A 36 -2.82 9.46 0.70
N GLY A 37 -1.75 10.11 1.19
CA GLY A 37 -1.70 11.54 1.49
C GLY A 37 -2.56 11.95 2.70
N ALA A 38 -3.05 10.99 3.47
CA ALA A 38 -3.91 11.24 4.63
C ALA A 38 -3.12 11.59 5.90
N ASN A 39 -1.81 11.35 5.95
CA ASN A 39 -0.97 11.59 7.14
C ASN A 39 0.32 12.38 6.83
N TYR A 40 0.34 13.18 5.76
CA TYR A 40 1.57 13.85 5.31
C TYR A 40 1.79 15.21 5.98
N TYR A 41 0.76 16.05 6.06
CA TYR A 41 0.91 17.47 6.42
C TYR A 41 0.81 17.79 7.90
N ARG A 42 0.26 16.88 8.72
CA ARG A 42 -0.02 17.05 10.16
C ARG A 42 -0.88 18.27 10.48
N ASN A 43 -1.73 18.65 9.54
CA ASN A 43 -2.59 19.82 9.67
C ASN A 43 -3.95 19.57 9.03
N ARG A 44 -4.77 20.61 8.90
CA ARG A 44 -6.14 20.50 8.35
C ARG A 44 -6.21 19.78 7.00
N ARG A 45 -5.17 19.82 6.17
CA ARG A 45 -5.14 19.12 4.87
C ARG A 45 -5.34 17.62 5.03
N ASP A 46 -4.67 17.00 5.99
CA ASP A 46 -4.83 15.57 6.32
C ASP A 46 -6.27 15.29 6.74
N THR A 47 -6.86 16.14 7.59
CA THR A 47 -8.25 15.98 8.00
C THR A 47 -9.23 16.09 6.84
N GLU A 48 -9.04 17.02 5.90
CA GLU A 48 -9.89 17.11 4.72
C GLU A 48 -9.69 15.90 3.80
N MET A 49 -8.45 15.42 3.61
CA MET A 49 -8.16 14.19 2.86
C MET A 49 -8.92 12.99 3.44
N LYS A 50 -8.84 12.79 4.76
CA LYS A 50 -9.52 11.70 5.46
C LYS A 50 -11.05 11.77 5.29
N LYS A 51 -11.63 12.98 5.32
CA LYS A 51 -13.07 13.16 5.05
C LYS A 51 -13.42 12.76 3.62
N VAL A 52 -12.63 13.19 2.63
CA VAL A 52 -12.85 12.85 1.22
C VAL A 52 -12.78 11.33 1.02
N LEU A 53 -11.73 10.68 1.51
CA LEU A 53 -11.57 9.22 1.41
C LEU A 53 -12.65 8.45 2.19
N THR A 54 -13.19 8.99 3.28
CA THR A 54 -14.29 8.35 4.02
C THR A 54 -15.64 8.52 3.31
N ALA A 55 -15.80 9.57 2.49
CA ALA A 55 -17.05 9.91 1.82
C ALA A 55 -17.34 9.05 0.58
N VAL A 56 -16.34 8.41 -0.02
CA VAL A 56 -16.52 7.58 -1.23
C VAL A 56 -17.29 6.27 -1.00
N LYS A 57 -17.57 5.92 0.27
CA LYS A 57 -18.33 4.76 0.78
C LYS A 57 -17.57 3.47 1.09
N PRO A 58 -16.74 2.86 0.21
CA PRO A 58 -16.09 1.59 0.55
C PRO A 58 -15.19 1.75 1.76
N THR A 59 -14.83 0.62 2.36
CA THR A 59 -13.74 0.62 3.34
C THR A 59 -12.43 0.84 2.60
N MET A 60 -11.72 1.90 2.96
CA MET A 60 -10.41 2.22 2.43
C MET A 60 -9.36 1.49 3.29
N LEU A 61 -8.61 0.57 2.69
CA LEU A 61 -7.48 -0.10 3.35
C LEU A 61 -6.18 0.42 2.77
N CYS A 62 -5.53 1.35 3.48
CA CYS A 62 -4.25 1.90 3.08
C CYS A 62 -3.11 1.04 3.63
N ILE A 63 -2.14 0.70 2.80
CA ILE A 63 -0.82 0.27 3.27
C ILE A 63 0.07 1.52 3.42
N HIS A 64 1.16 1.42 4.18
CA HIS A 64 2.08 2.56 4.33
C HIS A 64 2.89 2.76 3.06
N GLY A 65 3.06 4.01 2.61
CA GLY A 65 4.01 4.36 1.55
C GLY A 65 5.30 5.02 2.09
N ASN A 66 5.98 5.84 1.29
CA ASN A 66 7.14 6.63 1.72
C ASN A 66 6.90 8.16 1.73
N HIS A 67 5.68 8.60 1.43
CA HIS A 67 5.23 9.98 1.55
C HIS A 67 4.08 10.13 2.54
N GLU A 68 4.20 9.52 3.72
CA GLU A 68 3.33 9.83 4.86
C GLU A 68 3.92 9.34 6.19
N ILE A 69 3.31 9.78 7.30
CA ILE A 69 3.67 9.34 8.64
C ILE A 69 2.99 8.01 8.93
N ARG A 70 3.75 7.07 9.50
CA ARG A 70 3.17 5.83 10.04
C ARG A 70 2.09 6.15 11.07
N PRO A 71 0.88 5.59 10.96
CA PRO A 71 -0.22 5.83 11.90
C PRO A 71 0.15 5.60 13.38
N ALA A 72 1.07 4.67 13.65
CA ALA A 72 1.59 4.39 14.99
C ALA A 72 2.21 5.62 15.68
N SER A 73 2.72 6.57 14.90
CA SER A 73 3.36 7.81 15.37
C SER A 73 2.37 8.97 15.56
N ILE A 74 1.07 8.74 15.33
CA ILE A 74 0.01 9.76 15.43
C ILE A 74 -0.92 9.44 16.61
N PRO A 75 -0.98 10.29 17.66
CA PRO A 75 -1.68 9.97 18.92
C PRO A 75 -3.18 9.67 18.83
N SER A 76 -3.85 10.13 17.77
CA SER A 76 -5.29 9.92 17.56
C SER A 76 -5.63 8.54 17.03
N TYR A 77 -4.68 7.83 16.42
CA TYR A 77 -4.90 6.47 15.93
C TYR A 77 -5.00 5.47 17.09
N ARG A 78 -5.83 4.47 16.88
CA ARG A 78 -6.03 3.31 17.76
C ARG A 78 -5.95 2.04 16.93
N THR A 79 -5.54 0.94 17.55
CA THR A 79 -5.54 -0.38 16.88
C THR A 79 -6.91 -1.04 17.01
N LYS A 80 -7.32 -1.78 15.97
CA LYS A 80 -8.52 -2.60 15.95
C LYS A 80 -8.27 -3.90 15.17
N GLN A 81 -8.91 -4.99 15.58
CA GLN A 81 -8.98 -6.22 14.79
C GLN A 81 -9.98 -6.07 13.65
N TRP A 82 -9.56 -6.38 12.43
CA TRP A 82 -10.39 -6.28 11.23
C TRP A 82 -9.95 -7.32 10.21
N ASN A 83 -10.88 -8.15 9.74
CA ASN A 83 -10.67 -9.15 8.70
C ASN A 83 -9.41 -10.01 8.91
N GLY A 84 -9.23 -10.55 10.12
CA GLY A 84 -8.12 -11.45 10.45
C GLY A 84 -6.79 -10.77 10.82
N GLY A 85 -6.66 -9.46 10.62
CA GLY A 85 -5.46 -8.71 10.95
C GLY A 85 -5.71 -7.47 11.81
N THR A 86 -4.64 -6.76 12.12
CA THR A 86 -4.65 -5.53 12.92
C THR A 86 -4.54 -4.30 12.03
N VAL A 87 -5.45 -3.34 12.21
CA VAL A 87 -5.42 -2.03 11.54
C VAL A 87 -5.29 -0.89 12.55
N TRP A 88 -4.69 0.22 12.10
CA TRP A 88 -4.78 1.52 12.74
C TRP A 88 -5.99 2.28 12.20
N VAL A 89 -6.78 2.88 13.09
CA VAL A 89 -7.98 3.63 12.75
C VAL A 89 -8.15 4.83 13.68
N GLU A 90 -8.71 5.93 13.15
CA GLU A 90 -9.21 7.04 13.96
C GLU A 90 -10.74 6.93 14.08
N GLU A 91 -11.27 7.16 15.29
CA GLU A 91 -12.71 7.08 15.56
C GLU A 91 -13.55 7.99 14.65
N ALA A 92 -13.01 9.15 14.27
CA ALA A 92 -13.67 10.10 13.36
C ALA A 92 -13.78 9.60 11.91
N PHE A 93 -12.98 8.59 11.52
CA PHE A 93 -12.88 8.07 10.16
C PHE A 93 -12.91 6.52 10.16
N PRO A 94 -14.01 5.89 10.61
CA PRO A 94 -14.04 4.46 10.94
C PRO A 94 -13.90 3.52 9.74
N ARG A 95 -14.02 4.04 8.51
CA ARG A 95 -13.82 3.30 7.24
C ARG A 95 -12.49 3.61 6.55
N LEU A 96 -11.65 4.45 7.13
CA LEU A 96 -10.29 4.69 6.66
C LEU A 96 -9.33 3.94 7.58
N LEU A 97 -8.85 2.80 7.08
CA LEU A 97 -8.02 1.87 7.82
C LEU A 97 -6.61 1.92 7.26
N PHE A 98 -5.63 1.85 8.16
CA PHE A 98 -4.25 1.62 7.77
C PHE A 98 -3.82 0.24 8.26
N ALA A 99 -3.46 -0.63 7.33
CA ALA A 99 -2.97 -1.96 7.65
C ALA A 99 -1.66 -1.88 8.44
N MET A 100 -1.54 -2.70 9.49
CA MET A 100 -0.26 -2.89 10.16
C MET A 100 0.61 -3.84 9.33
N ASP A 101 1.88 -3.47 9.14
CA ASP A 101 2.81 -4.29 8.38
C ASP A 101 2.99 -5.69 9.01
N GLY A 102 3.14 -6.70 8.15
CA GLY A 102 3.29 -8.09 8.54
C GLY A 102 2.00 -8.76 9.02
N GLU A 103 0.84 -8.11 8.91
CA GLU A 103 -0.45 -8.77 9.10
C GLU A 103 -0.90 -9.50 7.83
N ILE A 104 -1.71 -10.55 8.00
CA ILE A 104 -2.45 -11.20 6.92
C ILE A 104 -3.93 -10.90 7.11
N PHE A 105 -4.57 -10.35 6.07
CA PHE A 105 -6.01 -10.09 6.04
C PHE A 105 -6.75 -11.12 5.21
N ASP A 106 -7.93 -11.55 5.66
CA ASP A 106 -8.89 -12.34 4.89
C ASP A 106 -9.93 -11.40 4.29
N LEU A 107 -9.80 -11.14 2.99
CA LEU A 107 -10.72 -10.30 2.25
C LEU A 107 -11.35 -11.16 1.16
N GLU A 108 -12.69 -11.29 1.17
CA GLU A 108 -13.44 -12.10 0.21
C GLU A 108 -12.90 -13.54 0.10
N GLY A 109 -12.40 -14.12 1.21
CA GLY A 109 -11.83 -15.47 1.25
C GLY A 109 -10.40 -15.59 0.72
N LEU A 110 -9.75 -14.46 0.37
CA LEU A 110 -8.35 -14.41 -0.07
C LEU A 110 -7.46 -13.86 1.05
N ARG A 111 -6.30 -14.50 1.24
CA ARG A 111 -5.28 -14.13 2.23
C ARG A 111 -4.32 -13.10 1.63
N HIS A 112 -4.26 -11.93 2.25
CA HIS A 112 -3.47 -10.78 1.82
C HIS A 112 -2.38 -10.45 2.82
N LEU A 113 -1.11 -10.64 2.47
CA LEU A 113 0.01 -10.14 3.25
C LEU A 113 0.24 -8.65 2.95
N VAL A 114 0.41 -7.82 3.99
CA VAL A 114 0.70 -6.39 3.83
C VAL A 114 2.13 -6.03 4.26
N ILE A 115 2.86 -5.31 3.39
CA ILE A 115 4.20 -4.79 3.65
C ILE A 115 4.37 -3.38 3.05
N GLY A 116 4.17 -2.34 3.84
CA GLY A 116 4.33 -0.95 3.41
C GLY A 116 5.77 -0.41 3.51
N GLY A 117 5.98 0.78 2.95
CA GLY A 117 7.23 1.52 2.99
C GLY A 117 8.14 1.33 1.77
N ALA A 118 8.94 2.34 1.49
CA ALA A 118 9.95 2.38 0.42
C ALA A 118 10.99 3.48 0.70
N TYR A 119 12.03 3.55 -0.12
CA TYR A 119 13.04 4.60 -0.04
C TYR A 119 12.62 5.86 -0.81
N SER A 120 12.87 7.04 -0.24
CA SER A 120 12.67 8.33 -0.93
C SER A 120 13.94 8.84 -1.61
N VAL A 121 13.98 8.73 -2.94
CA VAL A 121 15.05 9.32 -3.77
C VAL A 121 15.07 10.86 -3.69
N ASP A 122 13.97 11.47 -3.29
CA ASP A 122 13.80 12.91 -3.14
C ASP A 122 14.04 13.42 -1.70
N LYS A 123 14.50 12.55 -0.78
CA LYS A 123 14.76 12.87 0.63
C LYS A 123 15.52 14.18 0.82
N PHE A 124 16.67 14.34 0.16
CA PHE A 124 17.51 15.53 0.33
C PHE A 124 16.83 16.79 -0.20
N TYR A 125 16.04 16.66 -1.27
CA TYR A 125 15.23 17.75 -1.80
C TYR A 125 14.12 18.16 -0.82
N ARG A 126 13.39 17.19 -0.26
CA ARG A 126 12.35 17.42 0.75
C ARG A 126 12.91 18.14 1.98
N LEU A 127 14.03 17.66 2.52
CA LEU A 127 14.72 18.29 3.65
C LEU A 127 15.16 19.72 3.35
N ALA A 128 15.76 19.97 2.17
CA ALA A 128 16.20 21.31 1.77
C ALA A 128 15.03 22.31 1.59
N ARG A 129 13.83 21.81 1.26
CA ARG A 129 12.62 22.62 1.08
C ARG A 129 11.75 22.72 2.33
N GLY A 130 12.12 22.03 3.42
CA GLY A 130 11.30 21.94 4.63
C GLY A 130 10.00 21.14 4.44
N TYR A 131 9.98 20.23 3.45
CA TYR A 131 8.89 19.27 3.28
C TYR A 131 9.03 18.13 4.30
N GLY A 132 7.93 17.44 4.59
CA GLY A 132 7.96 16.31 5.53
C GLY A 132 8.86 15.22 4.98
N TRP A 133 9.71 14.61 5.81
CA TRP A 133 10.50 13.40 5.56
C TRP A 133 10.62 12.62 6.87
N TRP A 134 10.49 11.30 6.80
CA TRP A 134 10.46 10.47 8.00
C TRP A 134 11.50 9.37 7.96
N PRO A 135 12.23 9.15 9.07
CA PRO A 135 13.28 8.14 9.12
C PRO A 135 12.74 6.69 9.06
N ASP A 136 11.44 6.49 9.30
CA ASP A 136 10.74 5.21 9.27
C ASP A 136 9.96 4.97 7.97
N GLU A 137 10.26 5.67 6.87
CA GLU A 137 9.65 5.43 5.56
C GLU A 137 9.84 3.98 5.07
N GLN A 138 11.05 3.42 5.24
CA GLN A 138 11.33 2.01 4.97
C GLN A 138 10.94 1.11 6.17
N PRO A 139 10.63 -0.18 5.95
CA PRO A 139 10.46 -1.16 7.02
C PRO A 139 11.66 -1.20 7.98
N SER A 140 11.40 -1.05 9.28
CA SER A 140 12.41 -1.28 10.32
C SER A 140 12.73 -2.77 10.46
N GLN A 141 13.80 -3.11 11.18
CA GLN A 141 14.14 -4.52 11.42
C GLN A 141 13.00 -5.24 12.18
N GLU A 142 12.33 -4.57 13.11
CA GLU A 142 11.19 -5.14 13.84
C GLU A 142 10.02 -5.47 12.91
N ILE A 143 9.75 -4.62 11.90
CA ILE A 143 8.75 -4.90 10.87
C ILE A 143 9.19 -6.10 10.02
N LYS A 144 10.45 -6.13 9.58
CA LYS A 144 11.00 -7.23 8.79
C LYS A 144 10.90 -8.57 9.55
N ASP A 145 11.29 -8.59 10.83
CA ASP A 145 11.21 -9.77 11.69
C ASP A 145 9.77 -10.24 11.87
N LYS A 146 8.82 -9.31 12.09
CA LYS A 146 7.40 -9.64 12.19
C LYS A 146 6.88 -10.29 10.91
N VAL A 147 7.21 -9.75 9.73
CA VAL A 147 6.81 -10.32 8.44
C VAL A 147 7.33 -11.75 8.28
N ILE A 148 8.60 -12.01 8.60
CA ILE A 148 9.17 -13.36 8.54
C ILE A 148 8.46 -14.31 9.51
N GLN A 149 8.17 -13.88 10.74
CA GLN A 149 7.42 -14.68 11.72
C GLN A 149 6.01 -15.02 11.22
N THR A 150 5.31 -14.05 10.61
CA THR A 150 3.98 -14.27 10.02
C THR A 150 4.05 -15.28 8.86
N LEU A 151 5.07 -15.18 8.00
CA LEU A 151 5.29 -16.09 6.89
C LEU A 151 5.60 -17.52 7.36
N ASP A 152 6.45 -17.67 8.37
CA ASP A 152 6.73 -18.97 8.99
C ASP A 152 5.45 -19.60 9.58
N ALA A 153 4.63 -18.78 10.28
CA ALA A 153 3.39 -19.24 10.89
C ALA A 153 2.32 -19.65 9.86
N CYS A 154 2.31 -19.05 8.66
CA CYS A 154 1.37 -19.41 7.60
C CYS A 154 1.91 -20.45 6.61
N GLY A 155 3.12 -20.97 6.83
CA GLY A 155 3.75 -21.96 5.95
C GLY A 155 4.19 -21.39 4.60
N TRP A 156 4.54 -20.09 4.56
CA TRP A 156 4.98 -19.39 3.35
C TRP A 156 3.98 -19.48 2.19
N GLN A 157 2.69 -19.33 2.50
CA GLN A 157 1.61 -19.34 1.52
C GLN A 157 0.55 -18.27 1.83
N VAL A 158 0.31 -17.42 0.85
CA VAL A 158 -0.76 -16.41 0.81
C VAL A 158 -1.29 -16.32 -0.61
N ASP A 159 -2.45 -15.70 -0.84
CA ASP A 159 -2.99 -15.56 -2.19
C ASP A 159 -2.46 -14.29 -2.86
N THR A 160 -2.41 -13.19 -2.08
CA THR A 160 -2.00 -11.87 -2.55
C THR A 160 -0.97 -11.23 -1.63
N VAL A 161 0.03 -10.55 -2.19
CA VAL A 161 0.91 -9.63 -1.47
C VAL A 161 0.59 -8.19 -1.85
N LEU A 162 0.49 -7.33 -0.85
CA LEU A 162 0.26 -5.90 -0.99
C LEU A 162 1.47 -5.17 -0.43
N SER A 163 2.27 -4.55 -1.30
CA SER A 163 3.42 -3.76 -0.86
C SER A 163 3.46 -2.39 -1.53
N HIS A 164 4.23 -1.46 -0.97
CA HIS A 164 4.38 -0.16 -1.62
C HIS A 164 5.37 -0.22 -2.78
N THR A 165 6.58 -0.73 -2.53
CA THR A 165 7.61 -1.02 -3.55
C THR A 165 7.59 -2.50 -3.98
N CYS A 166 8.41 -2.89 -4.95
CA CYS A 166 8.48 -4.24 -5.50
C CYS A 166 9.75 -5.00 -5.08
N PRO A 167 9.83 -6.33 -5.28
CA PRO A 167 11.10 -7.06 -5.16
C PRO A 167 12.15 -6.60 -6.18
N TYR A 168 13.42 -6.66 -5.81
CA TYR A 168 14.56 -6.11 -6.57
C TYR A 168 14.68 -6.53 -8.05
N PRO A 169 14.40 -7.80 -8.44
CA PRO A 169 14.43 -8.18 -9.85
C PRO A 169 13.39 -7.46 -10.72
N TYR A 170 12.28 -7.03 -10.10
CA TYR A 170 11.14 -6.42 -10.79
C TYR A 170 11.21 -4.89 -10.85
N GLU A 171 12.22 -4.25 -10.26
CA GLU A 171 12.41 -2.80 -10.36
C GLU A 171 12.30 -2.35 -11.83
N PRO A 172 11.39 -1.40 -12.14
CA PRO A 172 11.17 -0.95 -13.50
C PRO A 172 12.26 0.05 -13.90
N ARG A 173 13.45 -0.47 -14.18
CA ARG A 173 14.66 0.31 -14.53
C ARG A 173 14.43 1.27 -15.71
N GLU A 174 13.47 0.97 -16.57
CA GLU A 174 13.06 1.82 -17.69
C GLU A 174 12.47 3.19 -17.27
N VAL A 175 11.96 3.33 -16.04
CA VAL A 175 11.40 4.60 -15.52
C VAL A 175 12.26 5.28 -14.46
N PHE A 176 13.48 4.78 -14.24
CA PHE A 176 14.39 5.41 -13.29
C PHE A 176 14.69 6.85 -13.72
N LEU A 177 14.64 7.76 -12.74
CA LEU A 177 14.91 9.18 -12.98
C LEU A 177 16.37 9.34 -13.43
N PRO A 178 16.64 9.85 -14.64
CA PRO A 178 18.00 9.88 -15.21
C PRO A 178 18.97 10.79 -14.43
N MET A 179 18.43 11.64 -13.56
CA MET A 179 19.19 12.61 -12.77
C MET A 179 19.58 12.06 -11.40
N ILE A 180 19.15 10.83 -11.06
CA ILE A 180 19.45 10.18 -9.79
C ILE A 180 20.60 9.18 -9.98
N ASP A 181 21.68 9.39 -9.24
CA ASP A 181 22.77 8.44 -9.13
C ASP A 181 22.29 7.20 -8.37
N GLN A 182 22.10 6.10 -9.10
CA GLN A 182 21.58 4.84 -8.56
C GLN A 182 22.48 4.23 -7.49
N SER A 183 23.77 4.59 -7.42
CA SER A 183 24.67 4.13 -6.35
C SER A 183 24.34 4.74 -4.98
N THR A 184 23.49 5.78 -4.95
CA THR A 184 23.06 6.48 -3.73
C THR A 184 21.68 6.03 -3.23
N VAL A 185 20.98 5.23 -4.03
CA VAL A 185 19.66 4.68 -3.70
C VAL A 185 19.83 3.50 -2.75
N ASP A 186 19.08 3.50 -1.65
CA ASP A 186 19.04 2.37 -0.73
C ASP A 186 17.96 1.39 -1.21
N ASP A 187 18.40 0.29 -1.80
CA ASP A 187 17.58 -0.80 -2.34
C ASP A 187 17.41 -1.97 -1.35
N SER A 188 17.69 -1.73 -0.06
CA SER A 188 17.66 -2.78 0.96
C SER A 188 16.26 -3.31 1.27
N THR A 189 15.21 -2.55 0.96
CA THR A 189 13.82 -3.02 1.07
C THR A 189 13.49 -3.95 -0.09
N GLU A 190 13.81 -3.56 -1.32
CA GLU A 190 13.58 -4.30 -2.56
C GLU A 190 14.34 -5.65 -2.54
N LYS A 191 15.60 -5.66 -2.07
CA LYS A 191 16.40 -6.89 -1.91
C LYS A 191 15.82 -7.82 -0.85
N TRP A 192 15.32 -7.26 0.25
CA TRP A 192 14.64 -8.06 1.27
C TRP A 192 13.32 -8.65 0.76
N LEU A 193 12.55 -7.89 -0.03
CA LEU A 193 11.35 -8.39 -0.69
C LEU A 193 11.67 -9.50 -1.72
N GLU A 194 12.81 -9.44 -2.40
CA GLU A 194 13.30 -10.53 -3.27
C GLU A 194 13.49 -11.83 -2.49
N GLU A 195 14.07 -11.78 -1.29
CA GLU A 195 14.24 -12.97 -0.45
C GLU A 195 12.89 -13.60 -0.06
N ILE A 196 11.87 -12.77 0.12
CA ILE A 196 10.50 -13.22 0.40
C ILE A 196 9.88 -13.85 -0.86
N GLU A 197 9.91 -13.13 -1.98
CA GLU A 197 9.31 -13.55 -3.26
C GLU A 197 9.82 -14.92 -3.70
N ARG A 198 11.14 -15.16 -3.56
CA ARG A 198 11.78 -16.43 -3.95
C ARG A 198 11.29 -17.66 -3.19
N LYS A 199 10.72 -17.47 -1.99
CA LYS A 199 10.27 -18.56 -1.10
C LYS A 199 8.75 -18.67 -1.03
N LEU A 200 8.07 -17.54 -1.14
CA LEU A 200 6.64 -17.41 -0.94
C LEU A 200 5.84 -18.08 -2.07
N LYS A 201 4.82 -18.84 -1.71
CA LYS A 201 3.78 -19.25 -2.66
C LYS A 201 2.68 -18.20 -2.65
N TYR A 202 2.48 -17.54 -3.78
CA TYR A 202 1.49 -16.50 -3.99
C TYR A 202 1.02 -16.47 -5.44
N ASP A 203 -0.18 -15.95 -5.67
CA ASP A 203 -0.75 -15.83 -7.02
C ASP A 203 -0.58 -14.41 -7.58
N HIS A 204 -0.73 -13.38 -6.74
CA HIS A 204 -0.63 -11.98 -7.15
C HIS A 204 0.19 -11.12 -6.18
N TRP A 205 0.92 -10.15 -6.71
CA TRP A 205 1.67 -9.16 -5.94
C TRP A 205 1.38 -7.77 -6.49
N PHE A 206 0.77 -6.90 -5.68
CA PHE A 206 0.43 -5.53 -6.07
C PHE A 206 1.36 -4.52 -5.43
N CYS A 207 1.83 -3.54 -6.21
CA CYS A 207 2.67 -2.44 -5.73
C CYS A 207 2.36 -1.10 -6.41
N GLY A 208 2.70 -0.01 -5.73
CA GLY A 208 2.61 1.37 -6.23
C GLY A 208 4.02 1.89 -6.54
N HIS A 209 4.42 2.96 -5.85
CA HIS A 209 5.77 3.59 -5.75
C HIS A 209 6.47 4.04 -7.04
N TRP A 210 6.38 3.25 -8.11
CA TRP A 210 7.14 3.43 -9.35
C TRP A 210 6.41 4.28 -10.40
N HIS A 211 5.22 4.77 -10.08
CA HIS A 211 4.41 5.67 -10.91
C HIS A 211 4.13 5.12 -12.33
N ILE A 212 3.85 3.82 -12.43
CA ILE A 212 3.53 3.14 -13.68
C ILE A 212 2.37 2.18 -13.50
N ASP A 213 1.65 1.92 -14.58
CA ASP A 213 0.75 0.77 -14.69
C ASP A 213 1.43 -0.31 -15.54
N LYS A 214 1.73 -1.46 -14.93
CA LYS A 214 2.46 -2.55 -15.60
C LYS A 214 2.10 -3.88 -14.96
N HIS A 215 1.93 -4.90 -15.80
CA HIS A 215 1.80 -6.28 -15.36
C HIS A 215 2.95 -7.12 -15.92
N ILE A 216 3.67 -7.83 -15.05
CA ILE A 216 4.76 -8.74 -15.42
C ILE A 216 4.77 -9.93 -14.47
N ASP A 217 4.75 -11.14 -15.02
CA ASP A 217 4.65 -12.39 -14.26
C ASP A 217 3.44 -12.41 -13.31
N ARG A 218 3.66 -12.25 -12.01
CA ARG A 218 2.61 -12.13 -10.97
C ARG A 218 2.55 -10.73 -10.35
N MET A 219 3.32 -9.79 -10.88
CA MET A 219 3.52 -8.46 -10.34
C MET A 219 2.64 -7.44 -11.06
N HIS A 220 1.84 -6.71 -10.30
CA HIS A 220 0.93 -5.67 -10.73
C HIS A 220 1.39 -4.34 -10.15
N PHE A 221 1.92 -3.47 -11.01
CA PHE A 221 2.22 -2.08 -10.68
C PHE A 221 0.99 -1.25 -11.00
N LEU A 222 0.48 -0.51 -10.02
CA LEU A 222 -0.72 0.31 -10.15
C LEU A 222 -0.43 1.74 -9.72
N PHE A 223 -0.74 2.68 -10.62
CA PHE A 223 -0.67 4.12 -10.34
C PHE A 223 -1.98 4.81 -10.70
N HIS A 224 -2.41 4.73 -11.97
CA HIS A 224 -3.72 5.26 -12.40
C HIS A 224 -4.78 4.17 -12.54
N SER A 225 -4.35 2.91 -12.70
CA SER A 225 -5.27 1.80 -12.89
C SER A 225 -5.89 1.34 -11.58
N VAL A 226 -7.10 0.80 -11.69
CA VAL A 226 -7.79 0.10 -10.61
C VAL A 226 -8.09 -1.31 -11.07
N GLU A 227 -7.61 -2.30 -10.32
CA GLU A 227 -7.85 -3.71 -10.60
C GLU A 227 -8.81 -4.30 -9.56
N ALA A 228 -9.82 -5.04 -10.00
CA ALA A 228 -10.57 -5.92 -9.11
C ALA A 228 -9.74 -7.20 -8.87
N ALA A 229 -9.88 -7.81 -7.69
CA ALA A 229 -9.20 -9.07 -7.35
C ALA A 229 -9.31 -10.11 -8.47
N PRO A 230 -8.21 -10.39 -9.22
CA PRO A 230 -8.26 -11.24 -10.40
C PRO A 230 -8.78 -12.64 -10.07
N GLN A 231 -8.48 -13.13 -8.87
CA GLN A 231 -8.92 -14.43 -8.37
C GLN A 231 -10.44 -14.53 -8.20
N LEU A 232 -11.15 -13.40 -8.08
CA LEU A 232 -12.61 -13.35 -7.95
C LEU A 232 -13.32 -13.16 -9.30
N LEU A 233 -12.57 -12.90 -10.39
CA LEU A 233 -13.13 -12.63 -11.71
C LEU A 233 -13.41 -13.91 -12.52
N THR A 234 -13.00 -15.09 -12.04
CA THR A 234 -13.34 -16.37 -12.67
C THR A 234 -14.77 -16.78 -12.32
N GLY A 235 -15.74 -16.14 -12.96
CA GLY A 235 -17.16 -16.43 -12.74
C GLY A 235 -18.20 -15.57 -13.48
N GLY A 236 -17.81 -14.57 -14.30
CA GLY A 236 -18.80 -13.83 -15.08
C GLY A 236 -18.25 -12.61 -15.81
N ASP A 237 -18.41 -12.65 -17.13
CA ASP A 237 -18.48 -11.56 -18.12
C ASP A 237 -17.31 -10.57 -18.22
N THR A 238 -16.53 -10.78 -19.29
CA THR A 238 -16.10 -9.70 -20.18
C THR A 238 -17.23 -8.68 -20.37
N LEU A 239 -16.99 -7.44 -19.96
CA LEU A 239 -17.68 -6.24 -20.45
C LEU A 239 -16.65 -5.26 -20.97
#